data_AF-A0A8S1BN90-F1
#
_entry.id   AF-A0A8S1BN90-F1
#
_cell.length_a   1.000
_cell.length_b   1.000
_cell.length_c   1.000
_cell.angle_alpha   90.00
_cell.angle_beta   90.00
_cell.angle_gamma   90.00
#
_symmetry.space_group_name_H-M   'P 1'
#
loop_
_entity.id
_entity.type
_entity.pdbx_description
1 polymer ?
#
loop_
_entity_poly.entity_id
_entity_poly.type
_entity_poly.pdbx_seq_one_letter_code
_entity_poly.pdbx_strand_id
1 'polypeptide(L)'
;MREVFVLLLMVSYAFPCKRFTFEEGFDEQFSSELGFCSNIGLTWAIGTYESINMEGFHELSTQFIYPNEQISCVSSPSYDMLPGGTIEVNVFMGNHLANDLIQVMVLDEHNADAGTATQWGADFAEGWDTIRITILGNSPFRGLVSIIFLFYFVSY
;
A
#
# COMPACT_ATOMS: atom_id res chain seq x y z
N MET A 1 3.85 -16.67 -16.80
CA MET A 1 3.73 -15.29 -16.31
C MET A 1 2.82 -15.34 -15.11
N ARG A 2 3.28 -14.83 -13.96
CA ARG A 2 2.43 -14.66 -12.78
C ARG A 2 1.87 -13.26 -12.83
N GLU A 3 0.57 -13.15 -13.06
CA GLU A 3 -0.14 -11.89 -12.90
C GLU A 3 -0.60 -11.84 -11.45
N VAL A 4 0.03 -10.98 -10.65
CA VAL A 4 -0.37 -10.73 -9.26
C VAL A 4 -0.78 -9.27 -9.16
N PHE A 5 -2.06 -9.04 -8.91
CA PHE A 5 -2.65 -7.73 -8.78
C PHE A 5 -2.76 -7.39 -7.31
N VAL A 6 -2.12 -6.31 -6.87
CA VAL A 6 -2.17 -5.86 -5.48
C VAL A 6 -2.88 -4.51 -5.45
N LEU A 7 -4.21 -4.48 -5.52
CA LEU A 7 -4.93 -3.23 -5.26
C LEU A 7 -4.51 -2.69 -3.90
N LEU A 8 -4.41 -1.37 -3.75
CA LEU A 8 -4.32 -0.73 -2.45
C LEU A 8 -5.49 0.26 -2.38
N LEU A 9 -6.30 0.24 -1.32
CA LEU A 9 -7.21 1.36 -1.04
C LEU A 9 -6.88 1.85 0.36
N MET A 10 -6.21 3.01 0.42
CA MET A 10 -5.89 3.64 1.70
C MET A 10 -7.09 4.42 2.21
N VAL A 11 -7.67 3.97 3.32
CA VAL A 11 -8.63 4.72 4.12
C VAL A 11 -7.95 5.06 5.43
N SER A 12 -7.50 6.30 5.59
CA SER A 12 -7.06 6.78 6.90
C SER A 12 -8.28 7.27 7.69
N TYR A 13 -8.53 6.65 8.85
CA TYR A 13 -9.36 7.21 9.92
C TYR A 13 -8.48 8.11 10.81
N ALA A 14 -7.85 9.10 10.20
CA ALA A 14 -7.21 10.21 10.88
C ALA A 14 -7.88 11.48 10.33
N PHE A 15 -8.45 12.30 11.19
CA PHE A 15 -9.27 13.43 10.75
C PHE A 15 -8.43 14.48 10.02
N PRO A 16 -8.84 14.95 8.83
CA PRO A 16 -10.00 14.49 8.05
C PRO A 16 -9.69 13.18 7.32
N CYS A 17 -10.65 12.25 7.28
CA CYS A 17 -10.46 10.95 6.63
C CYS A 17 -9.94 11.13 5.21
N LYS A 18 -8.69 10.72 4.96
CA LYS A 18 -8.06 10.85 3.65
C LYS A 18 -8.19 9.53 2.92
N ARG A 19 -8.86 9.57 1.77
CA ARG A 19 -9.00 8.43 0.87
C ARG A 19 -8.11 8.63 -0.34
N PHE A 20 -7.30 7.63 -0.66
CA PHE A 20 -6.56 7.57 -1.91
C PHE A 20 -7.15 6.45 -2.76
N THR A 21 -7.72 6.80 -3.91
CA THR A 21 -8.39 5.87 -4.83
C THR A 21 -7.57 5.57 -6.08
N PHE A 22 -6.44 6.25 -6.26
CA PHE A 22 -5.57 6.19 -7.45
C PHE A 22 -6.19 6.57 -8.79
N GLU A 23 -7.48 6.87 -8.84
CA GLU A 23 -8.19 7.29 -10.06
C GLU A 23 -7.60 8.57 -10.69
N GLU A 24 -6.94 9.43 -9.92
CA GLU A 24 -6.32 10.66 -10.40
C GLU A 24 -4.99 10.95 -9.70
N GLY A 25 -4.01 11.41 -10.48
CA GLY A 25 -2.77 12.01 -9.99
C GLY A 25 -1.84 11.08 -9.21
N PHE A 26 -1.85 9.77 -9.47
CA PHE A 26 -0.93 8.84 -8.79
C PHE A 26 0.54 9.24 -8.97
N ASP A 27 1.01 9.41 -10.21
CA ASP A 27 2.40 9.76 -10.51
C ASP A 27 2.83 11.13 -9.96
N GLU A 28 1.87 12.00 -9.65
CA GLU A 28 2.11 13.35 -9.10
C GLU A 28 2.07 13.37 -7.57
N GLN A 29 1.26 12.51 -6.95
CA GLN A 29 1.01 12.51 -5.51
C GLN A 29 1.88 11.50 -4.78
N PHE A 30 2.18 10.37 -5.43
CA PHE A 30 2.89 9.26 -4.86
C PHE A 30 4.32 9.21 -5.39
N SER A 31 5.27 8.82 -4.53
CA SER A 31 6.68 8.84 -4.88
C SER A 31 7.43 7.67 -4.24
N SER A 32 8.31 7.04 -5.01
CA SER A 32 9.30 6.07 -4.51
C SER A 32 10.55 6.77 -3.94
N GLU A 33 10.65 8.09 -4.02
CA GLU A 33 11.81 8.85 -3.54
C GLU A 33 11.63 9.40 -2.12
N LEU A 34 10.42 9.27 -1.56
CA LEU A 34 10.06 9.80 -0.24
C LEU A 34 10.04 8.72 0.85
N GLY A 35 10.40 9.14 2.06
CA GLY A 35 10.27 8.34 3.27
C GLY A 35 11.06 7.04 3.22
N PHE A 36 10.44 5.95 3.68
CA PHE A 36 11.04 4.62 3.64
C PHE A 36 11.42 4.19 2.23
N CYS A 37 10.61 4.52 1.22
CA CYS A 37 10.81 4.02 -0.13
C CYS A 37 12.06 4.55 -0.85
N SER A 38 12.68 5.61 -0.32
CA SER A 38 13.86 6.22 -0.92
C SER A 38 14.98 5.19 -1.12
N ASN A 39 15.27 4.86 -2.39
CA ASN A 39 16.27 3.87 -2.84
C ASN A 39 15.95 2.39 -2.57
N ILE A 40 14.70 2.02 -2.27
CA ILE A 40 14.34 0.63 -1.94
C ILE A 40 13.88 -0.20 -3.15
N GLY A 41 13.26 0.42 -4.15
CA GLY A 41 12.72 -0.33 -5.29
C GLY A 41 12.12 0.55 -6.39
N LEU A 42 11.39 -0.09 -7.29
CA LEU A 42 10.67 0.60 -8.35
C LEU A 42 9.35 1.18 -7.83
N THR A 43 8.88 2.28 -8.43
CA THR A 43 7.51 2.77 -8.18
C THR A 43 6.50 1.73 -8.65
N TRP A 44 5.43 1.54 -7.90
CA TRP A 44 4.30 0.70 -8.32
C TRP A 44 3.71 1.18 -9.65
N ALA A 45 3.16 0.28 -10.45
CA ALA A 45 2.52 0.61 -11.72
C ALA A 45 1.00 0.77 -11.54
N ILE A 46 0.33 1.52 -12.43
CA ILE A 46 -1.13 1.66 -12.45
C ILE A 46 -1.74 0.69 -13.47
N GLY A 47 -2.85 0.05 -13.10
CA GLY A 47 -3.69 -0.77 -13.96
C GLY A 47 -5.18 -0.44 -13.80
N THR A 48 -6.02 -1.07 -14.62
CA THR A 48 -7.49 -0.95 -14.52
C THR A 48 -8.11 -2.31 -14.23
N TYR A 49 -9.15 -2.37 -13.40
CA TYR A 49 -9.78 -3.67 -13.09
C TYR A 49 -10.37 -4.35 -14.33
N GLU A 50 -10.82 -3.55 -15.31
CA GLU A 50 -11.28 -4.05 -16.60
C GLU A 50 -10.18 -4.80 -17.36
N SER A 51 -8.91 -4.35 -17.31
CA SER A 51 -7.82 -5.00 -18.05
C SER A 51 -7.48 -6.40 -17.53
N ILE A 52 -8.01 -6.77 -16.36
CA ILE A 52 -7.75 -8.03 -15.67
C ILE A 52 -9.04 -8.80 -15.38
N ASN A 53 -10.17 -8.33 -15.91
CA ASN A 53 -11.51 -8.89 -15.74
C ASN A 53 -11.87 -9.13 -14.26
N MET A 54 -11.56 -8.16 -13.40
CA MET A 54 -11.93 -8.17 -11.98
C MET A 54 -12.93 -7.05 -11.70
N GLU A 55 -13.76 -7.24 -10.67
CA GLU A 55 -14.53 -6.15 -10.09
C GLU A 55 -13.65 -5.39 -9.10
N GLY A 56 -13.75 -4.05 -9.11
CA GLY A 56 -13.07 -3.22 -8.15
C GLY A 56 -13.61 -3.45 -6.74
N PHE A 57 -12.78 -3.18 -5.72
CA PHE A 57 -13.22 -3.27 -4.31
C PHE A 57 -14.43 -2.35 -4.01
N HIS A 58 -14.60 -1.30 -4.82
CA HIS A 58 -15.72 -0.37 -4.73
C HIS A 58 -16.23 -0.06 -6.13
N GLU A 59 -17.55 0.13 -6.29
CA GLU A 59 -18.22 0.36 -7.58
C GLU A 59 -17.70 1.58 -8.37
N LEU A 60 -17.12 2.54 -7.66
CA LEU A 60 -16.53 3.77 -8.20
C LEU A 60 -15.02 3.68 -8.44
N SER A 61 -14.38 2.56 -8.11
CA SER A 61 -12.95 2.36 -8.32
C SER A 61 -12.73 1.62 -9.63
N THR A 62 -12.06 2.27 -10.58
CA THR A 62 -11.75 1.71 -11.89
C THR A 62 -10.27 1.38 -12.02
N GLN A 63 -9.42 1.97 -11.19
CA GLN A 63 -7.97 1.82 -11.21
C GLN A 63 -7.45 1.14 -9.94
N PHE A 64 -6.28 0.54 -10.09
CA PHE A 64 -5.50 -0.02 -9.00
C PHE A 64 -4.02 0.21 -9.26
N ILE A 65 -3.19 0.10 -8.22
CA ILE A 65 -1.74 0.00 -8.38
C ILE A 65 -1.29 -1.43 -8.19
N TYR A 66 -0.16 -1.84 -8.74
CA TYR A 66 0.38 -3.17 -8.57
C TYR A 66 1.91 -3.14 -8.59
N PRO A 67 2.58 -4.10 -7.92
CA PRO A 67 4.03 -4.14 -7.88
C PRO A 67 4.61 -4.63 -9.21
N ASN A 68 5.79 -4.11 -9.55
CA ASN A 68 6.68 -4.68 -10.55
C ASN A 68 7.30 -5.99 -10.04
N GLU A 69 7.90 -6.77 -10.96
CA GLU A 69 8.40 -8.13 -10.75
C GLU A 69 9.51 -8.32 -9.68
N GLN A 70 9.98 -7.27 -9.01
CA GLN A 70 11.05 -7.36 -7.99
C GLN A 70 10.61 -6.79 -6.65
N ILE A 71 11.06 -5.57 -6.34
CA ILE A 71 10.66 -4.79 -5.17
C ILE A 71 9.96 -3.56 -5.70
N SER A 72 8.74 -3.33 -5.20
CA SER A 72 8.04 -2.09 -5.46
C SER A 72 7.78 -1.36 -4.16
N CYS A 73 8.07 -0.07 -4.14
CA CYS A 73 7.81 0.78 -2.99
C CYS A 73 7.19 2.09 -3.45
N VAL A 74 6.15 2.53 -2.74
CA VAL A 74 5.56 3.83 -2.98
C VAL A 74 5.15 4.49 -1.67
N SER A 75 5.41 5.79 -1.56
CA SER A 75 5.01 6.62 -0.42
C SER A 75 3.91 7.58 -0.84
N SER A 76 2.93 7.77 0.04
CA SER A 76 1.90 8.79 -0.09
C SER A 76 2.48 10.21 0.10
N PRO A 77 1.76 11.27 -0.30
CA PRO A 77 2.09 12.60 0.16
C PRO A 77 1.86 12.68 1.68
N SER A 78 2.51 13.63 2.35
CA SER A 78 2.32 13.80 3.79
C SER A 78 0.99 14.49 4.12
N TYR A 79 0.25 13.93 5.08
CA TYR A 79 -1.03 14.44 5.58
C TYR A 79 -1.11 14.38 7.10
N ASP A 80 -2.10 15.06 7.68
CA ASP A 80 -2.27 15.13 9.14
C ASP A 80 -2.78 13.80 9.70
N MET A 81 -2.14 13.33 10.77
CA MET A 81 -2.38 12.06 11.43
C MET A 81 -2.68 12.27 12.92
N LEU A 82 -3.60 11.47 13.44
CA LEU A 82 -3.98 11.48 14.85
C LEU A 82 -3.62 10.16 15.51
N PRO A 83 -2.95 10.15 16.67
CA PRO A 83 -2.75 8.94 17.46
C PRO A 83 -4.07 8.23 17.76
N GLY A 84 -4.08 6.91 17.66
CA GLY A 84 -5.28 6.07 17.78
C GLY A 84 -6.13 6.00 16.51
N GLY A 85 -5.83 6.78 15.47
CA GLY A 85 -6.39 6.63 14.14
C GLY A 85 -6.02 5.29 13.51
N THR A 86 -6.73 4.89 12.46
CA THR A 86 -6.47 3.62 11.76
C THR A 86 -6.22 3.87 10.28
N ILE A 87 -5.13 3.33 9.74
CA ILE A 87 -4.92 3.21 8.29
C ILE A 87 -5.45 1.84 7.87
N GLU A 88 -6.38 1.81 6.92
CA GLU A 88 -6.82 0.60 6.26
C GLU A 88 -6.26 0.58 4.84
N VAL A 89 -5.68 -0.55 4.43
CA VAL A 89 -5.17 -0.77 3.09
C VAL A 89 -5.81 -2.02 2.54
N ASN A 90 -6.73 -1.86 1.58
CA ASN A 90 -7.42 -3.00 0.97
C ASN A 90 -6.56 -3.60 -0.12
N VAL A 91 -6.25 -4.89 -0.01
CA VAL A 91 -5.37 -5.65 -0.88
C VAL A 91 -6.11 -6.78 -1.54
N PHE A 92 -5.86 -6.97 -2.83
CA PHE A 92 -6.14 -8.25 -3.47
C PHE A 92 -4.86 -9.04 -3.52
N MET A 93 -4.92 -10.34 -3.23
CA MET A 93 -3.82 -11.26 -3.53
C MET A 93 -4.35 -12.50 -4.24
N GLY A 94 -3.87 -12.71 -5.46
CA GLY A 94 -4.07 -13.94 -6.23
C GLY A 94 -2.73 -14.52 -6.67
N ASN A 95 -2.61 -15.84 -6.71
CA ASN A 95 -1.42 -16.54 -7.24
C ASN A 95 -0.06 -16.10 -6.60
N HIS A 96 -0.05 -15.90 -5.28
CA HIS A 96 1.14 -15.53 -4.49
C HIS A 96 1.92 -16.76 -4.00
N LEU A 97 3.17 -16.55 -3.57
CA LEU A 97 3.95 -17.53 -2.80
C LEU A 97 3.89 -17.23 -1.31
N ALA A 98 4.13 -18.27 -0.50
CA ALA A 98 4.19 -18.17 0.95
C ALA A 98 5.18 -17.10 1.48
N ASN A 99 6.22 -16.79 0.68
CA ASN A 99 7.30 -15.88 1.02
C ASN A 99 7.20 -14.51 0.33
N ASP A 100 6.16 -14.27 -0.47
CA ASP A 100 5.85 -12.90 -0.92
C ASP A 100 5.49 -12.05 0.31
N LEU A 101 5.81 -10.76 0.25
CA LEU A 101 5.68 -9.87 1.41
C LEU A 101 5.04 -8.55 0.99
N ILE A 102 4.04 -8.12 1.76
CA ILE A 102 3.60 -6.73 1.77
C ILE A 102 3.83 -6.14 3.16
N GLN A 103 4.38 -4.93 3.19
CA GLN A 103 4.52 -4.15 4.40
C GLN A 103 4.01 -2.73 4.17
N VAL A 104 3.26 -2.25 5.15
CA VAL A 104 2.72 -0.90 5.19
C VAL A 104 3.29 -0.22 6.42
N MET A 105 3.93 0.92 6.23
CA MET A 105 4.56 1.71 7.28
C MET A 105 3.96 3.10 7.32
N VAL A 106 3.66 3.58 8.52
CA VAL A 106 3.24 4.94 8.83
C VAL A 106 4.44 5.64 9.42
N LEU A 107 4.88 6.73 8.80
CA LEU A 107 6.04 7.49 9.22
C LEU A 107 5.65 8.93 9.52
N ASP A 108 6.26 9.52 10.55
CA ASP A 108 6.19 10.97 10.73
C ASP A 108 7.10 11.71 9.70
N GLU A 109 7.06 13.04 9.70
CA GLU A 109 7.87 13.88 8.81
C GLU A 109 9.40 13.73 9.00
N HIS A 110 9.84 13.12 10.11
CA HIS A 110 11.24 12.83 10.42
C HIS A 110 11.60 11.36 10.15
N ASN A 111 10.71 10.60 9.50
CA ASN A 111 10.83 9.16 9.24
C ASN A 111 10.88 8.30 10.51
N ALA A 112 10.32 8.77 11.63
CA ALA A 112 10.09 7.94 12.79
C ALA A 112 8.88 7.02 12.56
N ASP A 113 9.02 5.75 12.95
CA ASP A 113 7.93 4.77 12.86
C ASP A 113 6.78 5.16 13.78
N ALA A 114 5.61 5.34 13.17
CA ALA A 114 4.35 5.65 13.84
C ALA A 114 3.31 4.53 13.61
N GLY A 115 3.73 3.37 13.10
CA GLY A 115 2.88 2.19 12.94
C GLY A 115 3.33 1.37 11.75
N THR A 116 3.39 0.05 11.93
CA THR A 116 3.78 -0.87 10.86
C THR A 116 2.87 -2.09 10.88
N ALA A 117 2.47 -2.55 9.69
CA ALA A 117 1.88 -3.87 9.49
C ALA A 117 2.60 -4.60 8.37
N THR A 118 2.79 -5.90 8.58
CA THR A 118 3.49 -6.78 7.65
C THR A 118 2.65 -8.03 7.49
N GLN A 119 2.39 -8.43 6.25
CA GLN A 119 1.71 -9.68 5.93
C GLN A 119 2.54 -10.48 4.93
N TRP A 120 2.71 -11.77 5.21
CA TRP A 120 3.35 -12.71 4.30
C TRP A 120 2.31 -13.36 3.40
N GLY A 121 2.69 -13.80 2.21
CA GLY A 121 1.81 -14.53 1.32
C GLY A 121 1.21 -15.77 1.98
N ALA A 122 1.91 -16.41 2.92
CA ALA A 122 1.37 -17.53 3.69
C ALA A 122 0.14 -17.17 4.54
N ASP A 123 -0.02 -15.89 4.89
CA ASP A 123 -1.11 -15.36 5.71
C ASP A 123 -2.32 -14.92 4.86
N PHE A 124 -2.15 -14.80 3.54
CA PHE A 124 -3.21 -14.36 2.64
C PHE A 124 -4.12 -15.50 2.19
N ALA A 125 -5.42 -15.32 2.39
CA ALA A 125 -6.41 -16.02 1.59
C ALA A 125 -6.45 -15.42 0.19
N GLU A 126 -6.66 -16.25 -0.83
CA GLU A 126 -6.90 -15.75 -2.17
C GLU A 126 -8.15 -14.85 -2.19
N GLY A 127 -7.99 -13.63 -2.70
CA GLY A 127 -9.07 -12.64 -2.76
C GLY A 127 -8.74 -11.31 -2.08
N TRP A 128 -9.80 -10.63 -1.65
CA TRP A 128 -9.75 -9.34 -0.97
C TRP A 128 -9.46 -9.50 0.53
N ASP A 129 -8.51 -8.71 1.04
CA ASP A 129 -8.24 -8.54 2.46
C ASP A 129 -7.97 -7.06 2.81
N THR A 130 -8.02 -6.70 4.09
CA THR A 130 -7.76 -5.35 4.58
C THR A 130 -6.67 -5.36 5.64
N ILE A 131 -5.50 -4.81 5.30
CA ILE A 131 -4.42 -4.56 6.26
C ILE A 131 -4.81 -3.34 7.10
N ARG A 132 -4.77 -3.47 8.43
CA ARG A 132 -5.10 -2.39 9.37
C ARG A 132 -3.88 -2.02 10.20
N ILE A 133 -3.58 -0.72 10.28
CA ILE A 133 -2.49 -0.18 11.11
C ILE A 133 -3.07 0.87 12.05
N THR A 134 -2.83 0.74 13.35
CA THR A 134 -3.14 1.80 14.31
C THR A 134 -2.00 2.81 14.34
N ILE A 135 -2.34 4.09 14.21
CA ILE A 135 -1.39 5.21 14.27
C ILE A 135 -0.94 5.39 15.73
N LEU A 136 0.36 5.28 15.95
CA LEU A 136 1.03 5.46 17.24
C LEU A 136 1.46 6.92 17.42
N GLY A 137 1.70 7.34 18.67
CA GLY A 137 2.18 8.67 19.00
C GLY A 137 1.48 9.28 20.21
N ASN A 138 1.96 10.46 20.64
CA ASN A 138 1.42 11.17 21.81
C ASN A 138 0.69 12.47 21.44
N SER A 139 0.85 12.95 20.21
CA SER A 139 0.23 14.17 19.70
C SER A 139 -0.06 14.03 18.20
N PRO A 140 -0.98 14.84 17.63
CA PRO A 140 -1.12 14.95 16.19
C PRO A 140 0.21 15.28 15.52
N PHE A 141 0.45 14.70 14.35
CA PHE A 141 1.65 14.94 13.56
C PHE A 141 1.33 14.88 12.07
N ARG A 142 2.23 15.42 11.26
CA ARG A 142 2.16 15.25 9.80
C ARG A 142 3.05 14.07 9.41
N GLY A 143 2.50 13.16 8.62
CA GLY A 143 3.18 11.91 8.27
C GLY A 143 2.78 11.39 6.90
N LEU A 144 3.44 10.33 6.46
CA LEU A 144 3.18 9.65 5.20
C LEU A 144 3.01 8.15 5.43
N VAL A 145 2.45 7.46 4.44
CA VAL A 145 2.37 6.00 4.43
C VAL A 145 3.22 5.46 3.28
N SER A 146 4.13 4.55 3.61
CA SER A 146 4.94 3.82 2.63
C SER A 146 4.43 2.39 2.51
N ILE A 147 4.29 1.92 1.28
CA ILE A 147 3.84 0.57 0.97
C ILE A 147 4.92 -0.11 0.13
N ILE A 148 5.46 -1.20 0.67
CA ILE A 148 6.45 -2.03 0.01
C ILE A 148 5.83 -3.39 -0.31
N PHE A 149 6.12 -3.89 -1.50
CA PHE A 149 5.90 -5.26 -1.89
C PHE A 149 7.21 -5.87 -2.38
N LEU A 150 7.51 -7.08 -1.92
CA LEU A 150 8.69 -7.84 -2.29
C LEU A 150 8.25 -9.20 -2.85
N PHE A 151 8.58 -9.45 -4.12
CA PHE A 151 8.51 -10.78 -4.71
C PHE A 151 9.70 -11.61 -4.26
N TYR A 152 9.43 -12.79 -3.71
CA TYR A 152 10.49 -13.68 -3.29
C TYR A 152 10.65 -14.81 -4.31
N PHE A 153 11.68 -14.69 -5.16
CA PHE A 153 12.01 -15.74 -6.11
C PHE A 153 12.65 -16.93 -5.40
N VAL A 154 12.09 -18.13 -5.60
CA VAL A 154 12.85 -19.37 -5.40
C VAL A 154 13.61 -19.62 -6.70
N SER A 155 14.90 -19.29 -6.73
CA SER A 155 15.80 -19.71 -7.80
C SER A 155 15.96 -21.24 -7.70
N TYR A 156 15.40 -21.99 -8.65
CA TYR A 156 15.73 -23.40 -8.85
C TYR A 156 16.82 -23.53 -9.92
#